data_AF-A0AAD7N7Q3-F1
#
_entry.id   AF-A0AAD7N7Q3-F1
#
_cell.length_a   1.000
_cell.length_b   1.000
_cell.length_c   1.000
_cell.angle_alpha   90.00
_cell.angle_beta   90.00
_cell.angle_gamma   90.00
#
_symmetry.space_group_name_H-M   'P 1'
#
loop_
_entity.id
_entity.type
_entity.pdbx_description
1 polymer ?
#
loop_
_entity_poly.entity_id
_entity_poly.type
_entity_poly.pdbx_seq_one_letter_code
_entity_poly.pdbx_strand_id
1 'polypeptide(L)' 'MCNDHRSYYVALSRGNTAEGTVIVQGFNAKKITSGMSGYLRQELRELEVLDEITRLRFEGKLPRSVAGLYRRRLI' A
#
# COMPACT_ATOMS: atom_id res chain seq x y z
N MET A 1 -1.69 -20.35 1.44
CA MET A 1 -1.31 -19.86 2.79
C MET A 1 -0.54 -18.57 2.66
N CYS A 2 -0.83 -17.56 3.48
CA CYS A 2 -0.10 -16.29 3.53
C CYS A 2 1.25 -16.51 4.21
N ASN A 3 2.33 -16.58 3.41
CA ASN A 3 3.66 -16.97 3.91
C ASN A 3 4.65 -15.79 4.00
N ASP A 4 4.31 -14.67 3.38
CA ASP A 4 5.13 -13.46 3.34
C ASP A 4 4.31 -12.21 3.72
N HIS A 5 5.03 -11.12 3.99
CA HIS A 5 4.42 -9.86 4.41
C HIS A 5 3.41 -9.33 3.37
N ARG A 6 3.72 -9.50 2.08
CA ARG A 6 2.87 -9.06 0.96
C ARG A 6 1.54 -9.80 0.92
N SER A 7 1.53 -11.11 1.16
CA SER A 7 0.30 -11.91 1.17
C SER A 7 -0.65 -11.44 2.27
N TYR A 8 -0.11 -11.13 3.46
CA TYR A 8 -0.92 -10.57 4.55
C TYR A 8 -1.46 -9.19 4.18
N TYR A 9 -0.61 -8.30 3.67
CA TYR A 9 -1.04 -6.96 3.22
C TYR A 9 -2.16 -7.04 2.17
N VAL A 10 -1.98 -7.83 1.11
CA VAL A 10 -2.98 -7.96 0.02
C VAL A 10 -4.28 -8.57 0.52
N ALA A 11 -4.21 -9.60 1.37
CA ALA A 11 -5.41 -10.22 1.93
C ALA A 11 -6.19 -9.23 2.81
N LEU A 12 -5.51 -8.50 3.68
CA LEU A 12 -6.13 -7.53 4.59
C LEU A 12 -6.64 -6.28 3.84
N SER A 13 -5.92 -5.80 2.83
CA SER A 13 -6.32 -4.62 2.04
C SER A 13 -7.55 -4.85 1.15
N ARG A 14 -7.95 -6.11 0.95
CA ARG A 14 -9.23 -6.47 0.30
C ARG A 14 -10.40 -6.41 1.28
N GLY A 15 -10.14 -6.44 2.58
CA GLY A 15 -11.14 -6.26 3.61
C GLY A 15 -11.60 -4.80 3.64
N ASN A 16 -12.91 -4.59 3.67
CA ASN A 16 -13.46 -3.23 3.65
C ASN A 16 -13.50 -2.60 5.05
N THR A 17 -13.67 -3.43 6.09
CA THR A 17 -13.67 -3.04 7.50
C THR A 17 -13.10 -4.15 8.37
N ALA A 18 -12.60 -3.81 9.57
CA ALA A 18 -12.10 -4.81 10.51
C ALA A 18 -13.21 -5.78 10.98
N GLU A 19 -14.42 -5.26 11.22
CA GLU A 19 -15.59 -6.06 11.60
C GLU A 19 -16.02 -7.01 10.48
N GLY A 20 -15.92 -6.58 9.23
CA GLY A 20 -16.26 -7.40 8.05
C GLY A 20 -15.17 -8.37 7.62
N THR A 21 -14.03 -8.41 8.30
CA THR A 21 -12.87 -9.23 7.92
C THR A 21 -12.66 -10.36 8.91
N VAL A 22 -12.80 -11.60 8.45
CA VAL A 22 -12.62 -12.81 9.29
C VAL A 22 -11.30 -13.50 8.97
N ILE A 23 -10.52 -13.82 10.00
CA ILE A 23 -9.30 -14.62 9.90
C ILE A 23 -9.64 -16.08 10.23
N VAL A 24 -9.61 -16.94 9.22
CA VAL A 24 -10.06 -18.35 9.32
C VAL A 24 -9.03 -19.27 10.01
N GLN A 25 -7.74 -18.91 9.99
CA GLN A 25 -6.66 -19.72 10.58
C GLN A 25 -5.69 -18.85 11.37
N GLY A 26 -5.01 -19.44 12.35
CA GLY A 26 -3.93 -18.75 13.06
C GLY A 26 -2.88 -18.20 12.09
N PHE A 27 -2.42 -16.97 12.35
CA PHE A 27 -1.37 -16.32 11.57
C PHE A 27 -0.15 -16.01 12.43
N ASN A 28 1.01 -15.92 11.79
CA ASN A 28 2.23 -15.52 12.47
C ASN A 28 2.32 -13.99 12.53
N ALA A 29 1.96 -13.39 13.67
CA ALA A 29 2.03 -11.94 13.88
C ALA A 29 3.42 -11.35 13.61
N LYS A 30 4.50 -12.14 13.76
CA LYS A 30 5.85 -11.68 13.40
C LYS A 30 5.95 -11.39 11.91
N LYS A 31 5.28 -12.11 11.02
CA LYS A 31 5.32 -11.81 9.57
C LYS A 31 4.71 -10.45 9.22
N ILE A 32 3.84 -9.93 10.07
CA ILE A 32 3.23 -8.60 9.94
C ILE A 32 4.10 -7.53 10.65
N THR A 33 4.72 -7.87 11.77
CA THR A 33 5.41 -6.90 12.64
C THR A 33 6.94 -6.88 12.53
N SER A 34 7.58 -7.95 12.05
CA SER A 34 9.03 -8.19 12.16
C SER A 34 9.87 -7.50 11.08
N GLY A 35 9.46 -6.32 10.64
CA GLY A 35 10.19 -5.55 9.65
C GLY A 35 10.00 -6.07 8.22
N MET A 36 9.82 -5.11 7.31
CA MET A 36 9.64 -5.35 5.89
C MET A 36 10.98 -5.34 5.15
N SER A 37 11.10 -6.06 4.04
CA SER A 37 12.28 -5.97 3.18
C SER A 37 12.45 -4.55 2.62
N GLY A 38 13.68 -4.12 2.35
CA GLY A 38 13.96 -2.78 1.83
C GLY A 38 13.20 -2.48 0.54
N TYR A 39 13.16 -3.46 -0.37
CA TYR A 39 12.37 -3.40 -1.61
C TYR A 39 10.87 -3.16 -1.34
N LEU A 40 10.28 -3.90 -0.39
CA LEU A 40 8.86 -3.77 -0.10
C LEU A 40 8.52 -2.43 0.58
N ARG A 41 9.43 -1.89 1.39
CA ARG A 41 9.29 -0.52 1.94
C ARG A 41 9.32 0.53 0.84
N GLN A 42 10.20 0.37 -0.15
CA GLN A 42 10.25 1.27 -1.29
C GLN A 42 8.94 1.23 -2.08
N GLU A 43 8.44 0.03 -2.40
CA GLU A 43 7.19 -0.13 -3.14
C GLU A 43 6.00 0.54 -2.43
N LEU A 44 5.89 0.37 -1.11
CA LEU A 44 4.85 1.02 -0.30
C LEU A 44 5.01 2.53 -0.21
N ARG A 45 6.23 3.03 0.01
CA ARG A 45 6.51 4.46 0.01
C ARG A 45 6.09 5.10 -1.31
N GLU A 46 6.42 4.46 -2.43
CA GLU A 46 6.01 4.96 -3.75
C GLU A 46 4.49 4.89 -3.93
N LEU A 47 3.77 3.92 -3.33
CA LEU A 47 2.30 3.89 -3.33
C LEU A 47 1.71 5.06 -2.52
N GLU A 48 2.26 5.37 -1.35
CA GLU A 48 1.85 6.52 -0.53
C GLU A 48 2.08 7.85 -1.28
N VAL A 49 3.21 7.99 -1.97
CA VAL A 49 3.49 9.17 -2.80
C VAL A 49 2.47 9.29 -3.94
N LEU A 50 2.08 8.20 -4.60
CA LEU A 50 1.05 8.23 -5.63
C LEU A 50 -0.33 8.62 -5.07
N ASP A 51 -0.68 8.12 -3.89
CA ASP A 51 -1.94 8.46 -3.24
C ASP A 51 -1.99 9.96 -2.92
N GLU A 52 -0.88 10.50 -2.38
CA GLU A 52 -0.73 11.93 -2.11
C GLU A 52 -0.82 12.77 -3.38
N ILE A 53 -0.16 12.37 -4.46
CA ILE A 53 -0.27 13.04 -5.77
C ILE A 53 -1.72 13.01 -6.27
N THR A 54 -2.41 11.88 -6.09
CA THR A 54 -3.81 11.72 -6.51
C THR A 54 -4.73 12.64 -5.70
N ARG A 55 -4.52 12.72 -4.39
CA ARG A 55 -5.21 13.65 -3.50
C ARG A 55 -4.97 15.10 -3.90
N LEU A 56 -3.71 15.51 -4.08
CA LEU A 56 -3.36 16.87 -4.48
C LEU A 56 -3.91 17.24 -5.87
N ARG A 57 -3.97 16.27 -6.80
CA ARG A 57 -4.59 16.46 -8.12
C ARG A 57 -6.10 16.68 -7.99
N PHE A 58 -6.77 15.88 -7.16
CA PHE A 58 -8.19 16.04 -6.88
C PHE A 58 -8.49 17.40 -6.22
N GLU A 59 -7.64 17.85 -5.30
CA GLU A 59 -7.75 19.17 -4.65
C GLU A 59 -7.33 20.34 -5.56
N GLY A 60 -6.82 20.08 -6.77
CA GLY A 60 -6.32 21.11 -7.68
C GLY A 60 -5.03 21.81 -7.21
N LYS A 61 -4.35 21.25 -6.20
CA LYS A 61 -3.12 21.80 -5.59
C LYS A 61 -1.84 21.19 -6.17
N LEU A 62 -1.94 20.21 -7.06
CA LEU A 62 -0.77 19.59 -7.67
C LEU A 62 -0.06 20.57 -8.61
N PRO A 63 1.26 20.79 -8.45
CA PRO A 63 2.03 21.63 -9.37
C PRO A 63 1.94 21.15 -10.82
N ARG A 64 1.83 22.08 -11.77
CA ARG A 64 1.73 21.76 -13.21
C ARG A 64 2.95 21.02 -13.77
N SER A 65 4.09 21.09 -13.08
CA SER A 65 5.31 20.35 -13.42
C SER A 65 5.19 18.83 -13.19
N VAL A 66 4.24 18.40 -12.33
CA VAL A 66 3.98 16.98 -12.06
C VAL A 66 2.88 16.48 -12.98
N ALA A 67 3.25 16.24 -14.24
CA ALA A 67 2.35 15.79 -15.30
C ALA A 67 2.67 14.36 -15.75
N GLY A 68 1.69 13.46 -15.59
CA GLY A 68 1.84 12.05 -15.93
C GLY A 68 0.57 11.24 -15.61
N LEU A 69 0.38 10.16 -16.38
CA LEU A 69 -0.70 9.18 -16.19
C LEU A 69 -0.22 7.93 -15.43
N TYR A 70 1.09 7.66 -15.43
CA TYR A 70 1.66 6.40 -14.92
C TYR A 70 2.70 6.66 -13.84
N ARG A 71 2.81 5.74 -12.87
CA ARG A 71 3.72 5.78 -11.72
C ARG A 71 5.15 6.22 -12.08
N ARG A 72 5.78 5.57 -13.07
CA ARG A 72 7.16 5.86 -13.51
C ARG A 72 7.38 7.26 -14.09
N ARG A 73 6.31 8.01 -14.39
CA ARG A 73 6.40 9.40 -14.87
C ARG A 73 6.17 10.40 -13.74
N LEU A 74 5.69 9.95 -12.58
CA LEU A 74 5.34 10.77 -11.44
C LEU A 74 6.35 10.62 -10.29
N ILE A 75 7.11 9.52 -10.27
CA ILE A 75 8.12 9.13 -9.28
C ILE A 75 9.34 8.63 -10.06
#